data_AF-A0A3D1TC99-F1
#
_entry.id   AF-A0A3D1TC99-F1
#
_cell.length_a   1.000
_cell.length_b   1.000
_cell.length_c   1.000
_cell.angle_alpha   90.00
_cell.angle_beta   90.00
_cell.angle_gamma   90.00
#
_symmetry.space_group_name_H-M   'P 1'
#
loop_
_entity.id
_entity.type
_entity.pdbx_description
1 polymer ?
#
loop_
_entity_poly.entity_id
_entity_poly.type
_entity_poly.pdbx_seq_one_letter_code
_entity_poly.pdbx_strand_id
1 'polypeptide(L)'
;ADDTAVRLASIDDFDLVVVSSGGATNAVAFVGADLPMDGSLIIASYSISAPGGTWDAADNGSYTLVLTEGAVEDTLNNTTPQATLGSFEVDINPVAVVPLEIVGIRPGETVGIKLDIRGTPQSNLVLEQSPDLVIWTSLSTATLSLDGTLTLQDPDPTTLAPRFYRVRPIP
;
A
#
# COMPACT_ATOMS: atom_id res chain seq x y z
N ALA A 1 19.23 7.52 37.61
CA ALA A 1 18.62 6.22 37.32
C ALA A 1 17.43 6.13 38.23
N ASP A 2 16.24 5.98 37.65
CA ASP A 2 15.09 5.54 38.42
C ASP A 2 15.30 4.06 38.77
N ASP A 3 15.00 3.67 40.00
CA ASP A 3 15.30 2.32 40.55
C ASP A 3 14.08 1.39 40.47
N THR A 4 13.00 1.85 39.83
CA THR A 4 11.75 1.10 39.67
C THR A 4 11.63 0.56 38.24
N ALA A 5 11.18 -0.69 38.13
CA ALA A 5 10.91 -1.30 36.83
C ALA A 5 9.62 -0.72 36.23
N VAL A 6 9.61 -0.52 34.91
CA VAL A 6 8.40 -0.27 34.11
C VAL A 6 7.51 -1.51 34.19
N ARG A 7 6.21 -1.30 34.40
CA ARG A 7 5.20 -2.35 34.44
C ARG A 7 4.79 -2.72 33.03
N LEU A 8 5.13 -3.94 32.58
CA LEU A 8 4.82 -4.38 31.22
C LEU A 8 3.31 -4.35 30.94
N ALA A 9 2.49 -4.68 31.95
CA ALA A 9 1.04 -4.69 31.82
C ALA A 9 0.40 -3.30 31.65
N SER A 10 1.15 -2.21 31.82
CA SER A 10 0.67 -0.86 31.50
C SER A 10 0.81 -0.49 30.02
N ILE A 11 1.63 -1.25 29.28
CA ILE A 11 1.95 -0.97 27.89
C ILE A 11 0.90 -1.61 26.98
N ASP A 12 0.12 -0.80 26.27
CA ASP A 12 -0.99 -1.22 25.43
C ASP A 12 -1.33 -0.24 24.29
N ASP A 13 -2.43 -0.48 23.58
CA ASP A 13 -2.88 0.32 22.43
C ASP A 13 -3.18 1.80 22.76
N PHE A 14 -3.36 2.15 24.04
CA PHE A 14 -3.73 3.50 24.50
C PHE A 14 -2.53 4.36 24.90
N ASP A 15 -1.32 3.79 24.91
CA ASP A 15 -0.09 4.51 25.22
C ASP A 15 0.16 5.70 24.31
N LEU A 16 -0.13 5.53 23.02
CA LEU A 16 0.24 6.48 21.99
C LEU A 16 -0.97 6.97 21.23
N VAL A 17 -1.00 8.28 21.00
CA VAL A 17 -1.86 8.91 20.00
C VAL A 17 -0.97 9.44 18.89
N VAL A 18 -1.33 9.11 17.65
CA VAL A 18 -0.68 9.64 16.45
C VAL A 18 -1.60 10.66 15.81
N VAL A 19 -1.12 11.89 15.64
CA VAL A 19 -1.88 13.01 15.10
C VAL A 19 -1.27 13.44 13.77
N SER A 20 -2.04 13.37 12.70
CA SER A 20 -1.66 13.92 11.39
C SER A 20 -1.68 15.45 11.41
N SER A 21 -0.95 16.10 10.51
CA SER A 21 -0.93 17.56 10.36
C SER A 21 -2.31 18.19 10.11
N GLY A 22 -3.26 17.43 9.57
CA GLY A 22 -4.66 17.83 9.41
C GLY A 22 -5.51 17.74 10.69
N GLY A 23 -4.93 17.27 11.80
CA GLY A 23 -5.59 17.13 13.10
C GLY A 23 -6.35 15.81 13.30
N ALA A 24 -6.42 14.95 12.29
CA ALA A 24 -7.00 13.61 12.42
C ALA A 24 -6.06 12.69 13.20
N THR A 25 -6.62 11.83 14.05
CA THR A 25 -5.87 10.81 14.79
C THR A 25 -5.87 9.48 14.06
N ASN A 26 -4.74 8.79 14.11
CA ASN A 26 -4.59 7.44 13.59
C ASN A 26 -4.73 6.42 14.72
N ALA A 27 -5.33 5.26 14.40
CA ALA A 27 -5.35 4.14 15.32
C ALA A 27 -3.94 3.56 15.47
N VAL A 28 -3.51 3.39 16.72
CA VAL A 28 -2.28 2.72 17.11
C VAL A 28 -2.64 1.35 17.69
N ALA A 29 -1.83 0.34 17.40
CA ALA A 29 -1.92 -0.97 18.05
C ALA A 29 -0.54 -1.40 18.55
N PHE A 30 -0.47 -1.81 19.81
CA PHE A 30 0.65 -2.46 20.43
C PHE A 30 0.90 -3.81 19.78
N VAL A 31 2.12 -3.99 19.29
CA VAL A 31 2.57 -5.21 18.61
C VAL A 31 3.26 -6.16 19.58
N GLY A 32 4.01 -5.59 20.53
CA GLY A 32 4.72 -6.37 21.54
C GLY A 32 5.87 -5.59 22.19
N ALA A 33 6.45 -6.19 23.21
CA ALA A 33 7.62 -5.70 23.91
C ALA A 33 8.78 -6.69 23.77
N ASP A 34 10.01 -6.20 23.96
CA ASP A 34 11.23 -7.02 23.95
C ASP A 34 11.36 -7.93 25.19
N LEU A 35 10.75 -7.56 26.31
CA LEU A 35 10.72 -8.33 27.54
C LEU A 35 9.34 -8.97 27.80
N PRO A 36 9.30 -10.20 28.35
CA PRO A 36 8.04 -10.87 28.72
C PRO A 36 7.59 -10.53 30.15
N MET A 37 8.24 -9.58 30.82
CA MET A 37 7.99 -9.18 32.21
C MET A 37 8.42 -7.73 32.46
N ASP A 38 8.06 -7.20 33.62
CA ASP A 38 8.49 -5.88 34.10
C ASP A 38 10.02 -5.75 34.04
N GLY A 39 10.50 -4.55 33.67
CA GLY A 39 11.93 -4.31 33.48
C GLY A 39 12.30 -2.85 33.67
N SER A 40 13.55 -2.58 34.04
CA SER A 40 14.07 -1.20 34.19
C SER A 40 14.12 -0.43 32.86
N LEU A 41 14.06 -1.14 31.74
CA LEU A 41 13.89 -0.61 30.39
C LEU A 41 13.09 -1.63 29.59
N ILE A 42 12.02 -1.18 28.95
CA ILE A 42 11.21 -1.98 28.02
C ILE A 42 11.20 -1.26 26.67
N ILE A 43 11.43 -2.00 25.59
CA ILE A 43 11.27 -1.53 24.21
C ILE A 43 9.95 -2.06 23.68
N ALA A 44 8.96 -1.19 23.58
CA ALA A 44 7.66 -1.47 23.00
C ALA A 44 7.63 -1.17 21.49
N SER A 45 6.98 -2.04 20.73
CA SER A 45 6.73 -1.89 19.29
C SER A 45 5.25 -1.65 19.04
N TYR A 46 4.94 -0.68 18.20
CA TYR A 46 3.58 -0.31 17.82
C TYR A 46 3.42 -0.28 16.31
N SER A 47 2.19 -0.41 15.85
CA SER A 47 1.78 -0.24 14.46
C SER A 47 0.77 0.89 14.32
N ILE A 48 0.85 1.64 13.23
CA ILE A 48 -0.03 2.76 12.92
C ILE A 48 -0.86 2.37 11.71
N SER A 49 -2.18 2.36 11.87
CA SER A 49 -3.08 2.08 10.75
C SER A 49 -3.11 3.24 9.78
N ALA A 50 -3.08 2.91 8.49
CA ALA A 50 -3.29 3.90 7.43
C ALA A 50 -4.67 4.54 7.57
N PRO A 51 -4.80 5.87 7.38
CA PRO A 51 -6.10 6.47 7.16
C PRO A 51 -6.78 5.77 5.97
N GLY A 52 -8.08 5.47 6.06
CA GLY A 52 -8.81 4.80 4.97
C GLY A 52 -8.48 3.32 4.72
N GLY A 53 -7.50 2.74 5.41
CA GLY A 53 -7.20 1.29 5.42
C GLY A 53 -5.95 0.87 4.62
N THR A 54 -5.47 1.70 3.70
CA THR A 54 -4.22 1.47 2.95
C THR A 54 -3.46 2.77 2.82
N TRP A 55 -2.15 2.76 3.11
CA TRP A 55 -1.31 3.93 2.95
C TRP A 55 -1.19 4.30 1.47
N ASP A 56 -1.65 5.49 1.10
CA ASP A 56 -1.54 6.03 -0.25
C ASP A 56 -1.06 7.49 -0.25
N ALA A 57 -0.87 8.06 -1.44
CA ALA A 57 -0.34 9.42 -1.56
C ALA A 57 -1.27 10.52 -1.00
N ALA A 58 -2.56 10.23 -0.76
CA ALA A 58 -3.46 11.16 -0.07
C ALA A 58 -3.17 11.21 1.44
N ASP A 59 -2.47 10.22 1.99
CA ASP A 59 -2.02 10.16 3.38
C ASP A 59 -0.67 10.85 3.60
N ASN A 60 -0.09 11.49 2.59
CA ASN A 60 1.19 12.16 2.73
C ASN A 60 1.11 13.34 3.71
N GLY A 61 2.16 13.49 4.51
CA GLY A 61 2.34 14.60 5.42
C GLY A 61 2.94 14.21 6.76
N SER A 62 2.95 15.18 7.67
CA SER A 62 3.55 15.04 8.99
C SER A 62 2.64 14.33 9.99
N TYR A 63 3.22 13.42 10.76
CA TYR A 63 2.57 12.68 11.83
C TYR A 63 3.34 12.87 13.13
N THR A 64 2.66 13.36 14.17
CA THR A 64 3.23 13.58 15.50
C THR A 64 2.83 12.44 16.43
N LEU A 65 3.82 11.85 17.11
CA LEU A 65 3.60 10.84 18.14
C LEU A 65 3.50 11.52 19.51
N VAL A 66 2.41 11.26 20.22
CA VAL A 66 2.15 11.79 21.56
C VAL A 66 1.94 10.62 22.51
N LEU A 67 2.73 10.58 23.59
CA LEU A 67 2.49 9.72 24.74
C LEU A 67 1.28 10.26 25.50
N THR A 68 0.29 9.41 25.73
CA THR A 68 -0.91 9.73 26.51
C THR A 68 -0.53 9.93 27.99
N GLU A 69 -1.12 10.95 28.62
CA GLU A 69 -0.92 11.16 30.06
C GLU A 69 -1.39 9.92 30.84
N GLY A 70 -0.54 9.44 31.74
CA GLY A 70 -0.90 8.36 32.65
C GLY A 70 -0.80 6.96 32.06
N ALA A 71 -0.44 6.80 30.78
CA ALA A 71 -0.56 5.51 30.11
C ALA A 71 0.52 4.50 30.54
N VAL A 72 1.78 4.93 30.54
CA VAL A 72 2.89 4.07 31.00
C VAL A 72 3.13 4.29 32.49
N GLU A 73 3.22 3.18 33.23
CA GLU A 73 3.32 3.13 34.69
C GLU A 73 4.51 2.27 35.14
N ASP A 74 5.13 2.63 36.25
CA ASP A 74 6.13 1.79 36.91
C ASP A 74 5.50 0.80 37.93
N THR A 75 6.33 -0.04 38.52
CA THR A 75 5.90 -1.02 39.54
C THR A 75 5.51 -0.40 40.89
N LEU A 76 5.74 0.89 41.12
CA LEU A 76 5.30 1.66 42.30
C LEU A 76 4.05 2.52 42.05
N ASN A 77 3.46 2.43 40.87
CA ASN A 77 2.31 3.22 40.42
C ASN A 77 2.60 4.69 40.13
N ASN A 78 3.85 5.03 39.81
CA ASN A 78 4.17 6.31 39.21
C ASN A 78 3.85 6.25 37.72
N THR A 79 3.20 7.29 37.20
CA THR A 79 2.79 7.36 35.80
C THR A 79 3.53 8.45 35.04
N THR A 80 3.60 8.27 33.72
CA THR A 80 4.20 9.24 32.80
C THR A 80 3.28 10.44 32.54
N PRO A 81 3.81 11.68 32.47
CA PRO A 81 3.04 12.81 31.96
C PRO A 81 2.87 12.71 30.44
N GLN A 82 1.88 13.41 29.88
CA GLN A 82 1.79 13.56 28.43
C GLN A 82 3.07 14.19 27.86
N ALA A 83 3.56 13.63 26.75
CA ALA A 83 4.74 14.15 26.07
C ALA A 83 4.67 13.92 24.57
N THR A 84 5.17 14.88 23.78
CA THR A 84 5.45 14.65 22.36
C THR A 84 6.76 13.87 22.24
N LEU A 85 6.70 12.69 21.66
CA LEU A 85 7.87 11.81 21.50
C LEU A 85 8.66 12.14 20.23
N GLY A 86 7.98 12.66 19.21
CA GLY A 86 8.59 13.07 17.95
C GLY A 86 7.58 13.14 16.81
N SER A 87 8.10 13.27 15.59
CA SER A 87 7.30 13.27 14.38
C SER A 87 8.00 12.51 13.24
N PHE A 88 7.23 12.03 12.27
CA PHE A 88 7.71 11.47 11.02
C PHE A 88 6.91 12.02 9.84
N GLU A 89 7.47 11.92 8.64
CA GLU A 89 6.81 12.27 7.39
C GLU A 89 6.42 11.00 6.63
N VAL A 90 5.21 10.99 6.10
CA VAL A 90 4.78 10.05 5.06
C VAL A 90 4.90 10.75 3.71
N ASP A 91 5.70 10.17 2.82
CA ASP A 91 5.96 10.70 1.48
C ASP A 91 5.90 9.56 0.45
N ILE A 92 4.69 9.24 0.03
CA ILE A 92 4.36 8.22 -0.96
C ILE A 92 4.20 8.89 -2.31
N ASN A 93 4.99 8.48 -3.29
CA ASN A 93 4.85 8.99 -4.65
C ASN A 93 3.48 8.63 -5.22
N PRO A 94 2.67 9.61 -5.66
CA PRO A 94 1.38 9.31 -6.27
C PRO A 94 1.59 8.54 -7.58
N VAL A 95 0.77 7.51 -7.79
CA VAL A 95 0.73 6.81 -9.07
C VAL A 95 0.11 7.76 -10.10
N ALA A 96 0.87 8.11 -11.14
CA ALA A 96 0.36 8.94 -12.21
C ALA A 96 -0.76 8.21 -12.96
N VAL A 97 -1.94 8.82 -13.02
CA VAL A 97 -3.04 8.32 -13.84
C VAL A 97 -2.72 8.63 -15.30
N VAL A 98 -2.46 7.58 -16.09
CA VAL A 98 -2.13 7.69 -17.51
C VAL A 98 -3.24 7.01 -18.31
N PRO A 99 -3.82 7.67 -19.33
CA PRO A 99 -4.81 7.05 -20.20
C PRO A 99 -4.29 5.74 -20.79
N LEU A 100 -5.16 4.74 -20.84
CA LEU A 100 -4.83 3.47 -21.48
C LEU A 100 -4.73 3.67 -22.99
N GLU A 101 -3.56 3.41 -23.56
CA GLU A 101 -3.27 3.61 -24.97
C GLU A 101 -2.47 2.44 -25.55
N ILE A 102 -2.82 2.02 -26.76
CA ILE A 102 -1.98 1.15 -27.58
C ILE A 102 -1.01 2.05 -28.33
N VAL A 103 0.25 2.06 -27.92
CA VAL A 103 1.28 2.95 -28.48
C VAL A 103 2.08 2.31 -29.60
N GLY A 104 2.01 0.99 -29.72
CA GLY A 104 2.74 0.22 -30.72
C GLY A 104 2.01 -1.05 -31.09
N ILE A 105 2.03 -1.37 -32.39
CA ILE A 105 1.55 -2.63 -32.93
C ILE A 105 2.65 -3.20 -33.80
N ARG A 106 3.12 -4.40 -33.48
CA ARG A 106 4.15 -5.10 -34.27
C ARG A 106 3.83 -6.58 -34.43
N PRO A 107 4.38 -7.26 -35.44
CA PRO A 107 4.25 -8.71 -35.57
C PRO A 107 4.77 -9.45 -34.32
N GLY A 108 4.13 -10.56 -33.97
CA GLY A 108 4.68 -11.54 -33.02
C GLY A 108 5.92 -12.24 -33.59
N GLU A 109 6.71 -12.88 -32.73
CA GLU A 109 7.99 -13.50 -33.14
C GLU A 109 7.82 -14.72 -34.06
N THR A 110 6.73 -15.47 -33.85
CA THR A 110 6.40 -16.63 -34.67
C THR A 110 5.13 -16.36 -35.48
N VAL A 111 4.10 -15.78 -34.85
CA VAL A 111 2.80 -15.46 -35.43
C VAL A 111 2.01 -14.56 -34.46
N GLY A 112 0.93 -13.91 -34.92
CA GLY A 112 0.08 -13.05 -34.10
C GLY A 112 0.56 -11.60 -34.04
N ILE A 113 0.01 -10.83 -33.09
CA ILE A 113 0.40 -9.43 -32.86
C ILE A 113 0.97 -9.23 -31.45
N LYS A 114 1.92 -8.30 -31.35
CA LYS A 114 2.35 -7.70 -30.09
C LYS A 114 1.78 -6.28 -30.02
N LEU A 115 1.15 -5.96 -28.90
CA LEU A 115 0.61 -4.65 -28.58
C LEU A 115 1.44 -4.05 -27.45
N ASP A 116 2.10 -2.92 -27.72
CA ASP A 116 2.72 -2.12 -26.67
C ASP A 116 1.66 -1.21 -26.07
N ILE A 117 1.51 -1.30 -24.76
CA ILE A 117 0.50 -0.60 -24.00
C ILE A 117 1.19 0.41 -23.10
N ARG A 118 0.59 1.59 -22.99
CA ARG A 118 0.84 2.55 -21.92
C ARG A 118 -0.43 2.78 -21.12
N GLY A 119 -0.29 3.02 -19.83
CA GLY A 119 -1.41 3.34 -18.95
C GLY A 119 -0.94 3.54 -17.51
N THR A 120 -1.91 3.72 -16.60
CA THR A 120 -1.62 3.87 -15.16
C THR A 120 -0.80 2.66 -14.66
N PRO A 121 0.40 2.87 -14.06
CA PRO A 121 1.23 1.81 -13.52
C PRO A 121 0.46 0.83 -12.63
N GLN A 122 0.86 -0.44 -12.67
CA GLN A 122 0.24 -1.52 -11.89
C GLN A 122 -1.25 -1.80 -12.18
N SER A 123 -1.85 -1.19 -13.21
CA SER A 123 -3.23 -1.55 -13.61
C SER A 123 -3.27 -2.96 -14.16
N ASN A 124 -4.27 -3.74 -13.73
CA ASN A 124 -4.58 -5.03 -14.31
C ASN A 124 -5.37 -4.85 -15.60
N LEU A 125 -4.93 -5.50 -16.66
CA LEU A 125 -5.49 -5.42 -18.00
C LEU A 125 -5.88 -6.81 -18.51
N VAL A 126 -6.81 -6.83 -19.45
CA VAL A 126 -7.15 -8.02 -20.25
C VAL A 126 -7.02 -7.70 -21.74
N LEU A 127 -6.33 -8.58 -22.47
CA LEU A 127 -6.36 -8.61 -23.93
C LEU A 127 -7.55 -9.44 -24.36
N GLU A 128 -8.42 -8.88 -25.20
CA GLU A 128 -9.56 -9.57 -25.77
C GLU A 128 -9.49 -9.56 -27.29
N GLN A 129 -10.04 -10.61 -27.91
CA GLN A 129 -10.23 -10.70 -29.35
C GLN A 129 -11.70 -10.86 -29.71
N SER A 130 -12.07 -10.47 -30.92
CA SER A 130 -13.41 -10.63 -31.47
C SER A 130 -13.39 -10.94 -32.96
N PRO A 131 -14.23 -11.87 -33.46
CA PRO A 131 -14.38 -12.08 -34.90
C PRO A 131 -15.27 -11.02 -35.58
N ASP A 132 -16.12 -10.30 -34.84
CA ASP A 132 -17.22 -9.51 -35.39
C ASP A 132 -17.49 -8.17 -34.67
N LEU A 133 -16.61 -7.76 -33.75
CA LEU A 133 -16.77 -6.62 -32.82
C LEU A 133 -17.92 -6.76 -31.80
N VAL A 134 -18.65 -7.88 -31.80
CA VAL A 134 -19.79 -8.13 -30.92
C VAL A 134 -19.43 -9.13 -29.83
N ILE A 135 -18.90 -10.29 -30.22
CA ILE A 135 -18.51 -11.36 -29.29
C ILE A 135 -17.03 -11.18 -28.96
N TRP A 136 -16.72 -10.95 -27.69
CA TRP A 136 -15.35 -10.74 -27.21
C TRP A 136 -14.92 -11.90 -26.31
N THR A 137 -13.72 -12.44 -26.56
CA THR A 137 -13.11 -13.53 -25.80
C THR A 137 -11.79 -13.05 -25.21
N SER A 138 -11.60 -13.25 -23.91
CA SER A 138 -10.32 -12.97 -23.23
C SER A 138 -9.23 -13.92 -23.71
N LEU A 139 -8.10 -13.36 -24.11
CA LEU A 139 -6.89 -14.09 -24.48
C LEU A 139 -5.93 -14.24 -23.31
N SER A 140 -5.67 -13.14 -22.60
CA SER A 140 -4.72 -13.10 -21.49
C SER A 140 -5.00 -11.92 -20.57
N THR A 141 -4.52 -12.03 -19.33
CA THR A 141 -4.49 -10.94 -18.36
C THR A 141 -3.04 -10.64 -17.99
N ALA A 142 -2.76 -9.38 -17.66
CA ALA A 142 -1.44 -8.96 -17.20
C ALA A 142 -1.53 -7.61 -16.47
N THR A 143 -0.47 -7.29 -15.73
CA THR A 143 -0.35 -6.04 -14.98
C THR A 143 0.70 -5.16 -15.64
N LEU A 144 0.40 -3.85 -15.80
CA LEU A 144 1.39 -2.88 -16.26
C LEU A 144 2.57 -2.82 -15.28
N SER A 145 3.79 -2.67 -15.77
CA SER A 145 4.95 -2.45 -14.90
C SER A 145 4.86 -1.10 -14.15
N LEU A 146 5.78 -0.88 -13.22
CA LEU A 146 5.87 0.35 -12.43
C LEU A 146 6.10 1.61 -13.28
N ASP A 147 6.62 1.47 -14.50
CA ASP A 147 6.77 2.56 -15.47
C ASP A 147 5.50 2.79 -16.33
N GLY A 148 4.43 2.02 -16.09
CA GLY A 148 3.17 2.14 -16.82
C GLY A 148 3.20 1.55 -18.23
N THR A 149 4.15 0.66 -18.53
CA THR A 149 4.25 0.01 -19.85
C THR A 149 4.05 -1.50 -19.79
N LEU A 150 3.71 -2.12 -20.91
CA LEU A 150 3.64 -3.57 -21.08
C LEU A 150 3.60 -3.93 -22.57
N THR A 151 4.15 -5.08 -22.96
CA THR A 151 3.82 -5.70 -24.25
C THR A 151 2.92 -6.91 -24.04
N LEU A 152 1.72 -6.87 -24.60
CA LEU A 152 0.80 -8.02 -24.68
C LEU A 152 1.01 -8.75 -26.00
N GLN A 153 0.91 -10.07 -25.98
CA GLN A 153 1.02 -10.91 -27.17
C GLN A 153 -0.19 -11.83 -27.28
N ASP A 154 -0.71 -11.98 -28.50
CA ASP A 154 -1.66 -13.05 -28.83
C ASP A 154 -0.91 -14.41 -28.82
N PRO A 155 -1.22 -15.32 -27.89
CA PRO A 155 -0.45 -16.55 -27.68
C PRO A 155 -0.79 -17.67 -28.67
N ASP A 156 -1.94 -17.62 -29.36
CA ASP A 156 -2.38 -18.72 -30.23
C ASP A 156 -3.19 -18.22 -31.44
N PRO A 157 -2.52 -17.79 -32.52
CA PRO A 157 -3.17 -17.36 -33.74
C PRO A 157 -3.40 -18.55 -34.68
N THR A 158 -4.04 -19.61 -34.21
CA THR A 158 -4.47 -20.71 -35.09
C THR A 158 -5.70 -20.28 -35.91
N THR A 159 -5.50 -20.21 -37.22
CA THR A 159 -6.45 -19.85 -38.30
C THR A 159 -6.82 -18.36 -38.43
N LEU A 160 -6.38 -17.75 -39.54
CA LEU A 160 -6.47 -16.32 -39.86
C LEU A 160 -7.85 -15.93 -40.41
N ALA A 161 -8.90 -16.02 -39.60
CA ALA A 161 -10.04 -15.12 -39.83
C ALA A 161 -9.60 -13.70 -39.38
N PRO A 162 -9.97 -12.64 -40.13
CA PRO A 162 -9.79 -11.27 -39.65
C PRO A 162 -10.44 -11.13 -38.26
N ARG A 163 -9.69 -10.63 -37.29
CA ARG A 163 -10.16 -10.46 -35.92
C ARG A 163 -9.76 -9.09 -35.39
N PHE A 164 -10.58 -8.58 -34.49
CA PHE A 164 -10.38 -7.32 -33.80
C PHE A 164 -9.79 -7.58 -32.42
N TYR A 165 -8.96 -6.66 -31.95
CA TYR A 165 -8.36 -6.73 -30.63
C TYR A 165 -8.72 -5.47 -29.84
N ARG A 166 -8.88 -5.63 -28.53
CA ARG A 166 -8.94 -4.50 -27.61
C ARG A 166 -8.25 -4.85 -26.31
N VAL A 167 -7.82 -3.82 -25.62
CA VAL A 167 -7.30 -3.92 -24.25
C VAL A 167 -8.21 -3.10 -23.36
N ARG A 168 -8.58 -3.65 -22.20
CA ARG A 168 -9.37 -2.94 -21.21
C ARG A 168 -8.86 -3.20 -19.80
N PRO A 169 -9.11 -2.26 -18.86
CA PRO A 169 -8.88 -2.52 -17.45
C PRO A 169 -9.79 -3.62 -16.91
N ILE A 170 -9.30 -4.35 -15.91
CA ILE A 170 -10.11 -5.22 -15.05
C ILE A 170 -9.97 -4.74 -13.59
N PRO A 171 -11.08 -4.74 -12.81
CA PRO A 171 -11.04 -4.45 -11.38
C PRO A 171 -10.12 -5.40 -10.62
#